data_AF-A0A7J7YWG9-F1
#
_entry.id   AF-A0A7J7YWG9-F1
#
_cell.length_a   1.000
_cell.length_b   1.000
_cell.length_c   1.000
_cell.angle_alpha   90.00
_cell.angle_beta   90.00
_cell.angle_gamma   90.00
#
_symmetry.space_group_name_H-M   'P 1'
#
loop_
_entity.id
_entity.type
_entity.pdbx_description
1 polymer ?
#
loop_
_entity_poly.entity_id
_entity_poly.type
_entity_poly.pdbx_seq_one_letter_code
_entity_poly.pdbx_strand_id
1 'polypeptide(L)'
;MARRAAGLWALGPLLWGCALALRGGMLYPRESPSRERKELGGLWKFRADFSENRRQGFEQQWYRAPLRESGPTLDMPVPSSFNDVGQDGRLRGFVGWVWYEREAVLPQRWTQDTHTRVVLRIGSAHYHAIVVPQQLLCPEHTL
;
A
#
# COMPACT_ATOMS: atom_id res chain seq x y z
N MET A 1 38.33 -17.69 35.59
CA MET A 1 38.18 -16.91 34.33
C MET A 1 37.54 -17.83 33.31
N ALA A 2 36.20 -17.94 33.21
CA ALA A 2 35.31 -17.05 32.43
C ALA A 2 35.87 -16.82 31.01
N ARG A 3 35.24 -17.26 29.91
CA ARG A 3 33.81 -17.11 29.54
C ARG A 3 33.35 -18.20 28.55
N ARG A 4 32.06 -18.51 28.68
CA ARG A 4 31.22 -19.37 27.83
C ARG A 4 31.14 -18.83 26.40
N ALA A 5 31.19 -19.71 25.40
CA ALA A 5 30.70 -19.46 24.04
C ALA A 5 29.51 -20.39 23.80
N ALA A 6 28.30 -19.88 23.99
CA ALA A 6 27.05 -20.59 23.74
C ALA A 6 26.02 -19.62 23.14
N GLY A 7 25.41 -20.05 22.03
CA GLY A 7 24.18 -19.49 21.49
C GLY A 7 24.36 -18.35 20.49
N LEU A 8 24.42 -18.69 19.20
CA LEU A 8 24.02 -17.76 18.15
C LEU A 8 22.54 -17.40 18.35
N TRP A 9 22.27 -16.11 18.45
CA TRP A 9 20.94 -15.53 18.60
C TRP A 9 20.10 -15.78 17.35
N ALA A 10 18.94 -16.38 17.56
CA ALA A 10 17.85 -16.47 16.61
C ALA A 10 17.17 -15.11 16.44
N LEU A 11 17.35 -14.44 15.30
CA LEU A 11 16.54 -13.33 14.79
C LEU A 11 16.85 -13.20 13.28
N GLY A 12 15.98 -13.38 12.29
CA GLY A 12 14.58 -13.79 12.21
C GLY A 12 14.25 -13.82 10.71
N PRO A 13 13.68 -14.90 10.15
CA PRO A 13 13.24 -14.93 8.76
C PRO A 13 11.80 -14.44 8.71
N LEU A 14 11.59 -13.12 8.63
CA LEU A 14 10.22 -12.57 8.72
C LEU A 14 9.99 -11.35 7.84
N LEU A 15 10.56 -11.31 6.63
CA LEU A 15 10.17 -10.33 5.61
C LEU A 15 10.15 -10.92 4.19
N TRP A 16 9.76 -12.19 4.05
CA TRP A 16 9.38 -12.74 2.75
C TRP A 16 7.95 -13.27 2.81
N GLY A 17 7.01 -12.35 3.00
CA GLY A 17 5.59 -12.63 2.79
C GLY A 17 5.36 -12.89 1.31
N CYS A 18 5.28 -14.17 0.94
CA CYS A 18 4.92 -14.67 -0.36
C CYS A 18 3.77 -13.87 -0.98
N ALA A 19 4.03 -13.19 -2.10
CA ALA A 19 2.99 -12.91 -3.07
C ALA A 19 2.51 -14.27 -3.61
N LEU A 20 1.56 -14.89 -2.91
CA LEU A 20 0.79 -16.01 -3.43
C LEU A 20 0.01 -15.47 -4.64
N ALA A 21 0.63 -15.54 -5.82
CA ALA A 21 -0.11 -15.56 -7.06
C ALA A 21 -1.06 -16.76 -6.96
N LEU A 22 -2.30 -16.49 -6.54
CA LEU A 22 -3.32 -17.51 -6.45
C LEU A 22 -3.45 -18.16 -7.82
N ARG A 23 -3.30 -19.49 -7.89
CA ARG A 23 -3.75 -20.32 -9.02
C ARG A 23 -5.30 -20.33 -9.09
N GLY A 24 -5.93 -19.17 -8.97
CA GLY A 24 -7.37 -18.99 -8.85
C GLY A 24 -7.90 -18.11 -9.97
N GLY A 25 -9.17 -18.30 -10.34
CA GLY A 25 -9.81 -17.52 -11.39
C GLY A 25 -9.93 -16.03 -11.05
N MET A 26 -9.63 -15.16 -12.03
CA MET A 26 -9.72 -13.70 -11.91
C MET A 26 -11.12 -13.19 -12.25
N LEU A 27 -12.16 -13.74 -11.60
CA LEU A 27 -13.55 -13.32 -11.84
C LEU A 27 -13.74 -11.85 -11.47
N TYR A 28 -14.50 -11.10 -12.27
CA TYR A 28 -14.81 -9.71 -11.97
C TYR A 28 -15.64 -9.61 -10.66
N PRO A 29 -15.34 -8.69 -9.73
CA PRO A 29 -16.03 -8.63 -8.46
C PRO A 29 -17.46 -8.12 -8.68
N ARG A 30 -18.43 -8.80 -8.08
CA ARG A 30 -19.85 -8.44 -8.12
C ARG A 30 -20.43 -8.60 -6.72
N GLU A 31 -21.32 -7.69 -6.35
CA GLU A 31 -22.08 -7.79 -5.11
C GLU A 31 -23.09 -8.94 -5.21
N SER A 32 -23.26 -9.66 -4.10
CA SER A 32 -24.21 -10.75 -3.95
C SER A 32 -24.53 -10.94 -2.46
N PRO A 33 -25.50 -11.79 -2.09
CA PRO A 33 -25.80 -12.06 -0.67
C PRO A 33 -24.58 -12.55 0.14
N SER A 34 -23.56 -13.10 -0.52
CA SER A 34 -22.32 -13.60 0.10
C SER A 34 -21.08 -12.75 -0.21
N ARG A 35 -21.22 -11.65 -0.96
CA ARG A 35 -20.09 -10.82 -1.40
C ARG A 35 -20.44 -9.35 -1.35
N GLU A 36 -19.62 -8.61 -0.64
CA GLU A 36 -19.69 -7.15 -0.59
C GLU A 36 -18.50 -6.53 -1.32
N ARG A 37 -18.71 -5.33 -1.86
CA ARG A 37 -17.67 -4.58 -2.56
C ARG A 37 -17.60 -3.17 -1.99
N LYS A 38 -16.38 -2.72 -1.70
CA LYS A 38 -16.10 -1.32 -1.35
C LYS A 38 -15.13 -0.78 -2.39
N GLU A 39 -15.56 0.25 -3.10
CA GLU A 39 -14.70 0.93 -4.05
C GLU A 39 -13.75 1.88 -3.30
N LEU A 40 -12.47 1.86 -3.68
CA LEU A 40 -11.43 2.71 -3.11
C LEU A 40 -11.03 3.83 -4.09
N GLY A 41 -11.96 4.26 -4.95
CA GLY A 41 -11.75 5.40 -5.84
C GLY A 41 -11.74 6.75 -5.09
N GLY A 42 -11.60 7.83 -5.84
CA GLY A 42 -11.56 9.20 -5.33
C GLY A 42 -10.13 9.72 -5.18
N LEU A 43 -9.89 10.58 -4.18
CA LEU A 43 -8.60 11.23 -3.99
C LEU A 43 -7.66 10.38 -3.13
N TRP A 44 -6.46 10.17 -3.67
CA TRP A 44 -5.34 9.48 -3.04
C TRP A 44 -4.21 10.47 -2.81
N LYS A 45 -3.47 10.30 -1.72
CA LYS A 45 -2.22 11.02 -1.51
C LYS A 45 -1.17 10.48 -2.48
N PHE A 46 -0.46 11.39 -3.12
CA PHE A 46 0.43 11.09 -4.22
C PHE A 46 1.79 11.77 -4.01
N ARG A 47 2.85 11.05 -4.36
CA ARG A 47 4.20 11.61 -4.41
C ARG A 47 5.04 10.91 -5.47
N ALA A 48 5.71 11.67 -6.32
CA ALA A 48 6.73 11.15 -7.23
C ALA A 48 8.12 11.24 -6.59
N ASP A 49 8.95 10.23 -6.80
CA ASP A 49 10.33 10.23 -6.33
C ASP A 49 11.25 10.98 -7.31
N PHE A 50 11.44 12.28 -7.05
CA PHE A 50 12.29 13.14 -7.85
C PHE A 50 13.80 13.02 -7.54
N SER A 51 14.23 12.10 -6.68
CA SER A 51 15.67 11.89 -6.44
C SER A 51 16.41 11.46 -7.71
N GLU A 52 17.71 11.71 -7.78
CA GLU A 52 18.53 11.38 -8.95
C GLU A 52 18.49 9.88 -9.28
N ASN A 53 18.54 9.03 -8.25
CA ASN A 53 18.54 7.58 -8.39
C ASN A 53 17.12 6.96 -8.45
N ARG A 54 16.06 7.77 -8.26
CA ARG A 54 14.64 7.35 -8.19
C ARG A 54 14.34 6.30 -7.12
N ARG A 55 15.19 6.17 -6.09
CA ARG A 55 15.09 5.12 -5.06
C ARG A 55 14.96 5.64 -3.64
N GLN A 56 14.88 6.97 -3.47
CA GLN A 56 14.76 7.58 -2.16
C GLN A 56 13.56 7.05 -1.38
N GLY A 57 12.42 6.80 -2.04
CA GLY A 57 11.24 6.27 -1.37
C GLY A 57 11.43 4.87 -0.80
N PHE A 58 12.28 4.05 -1.42
CA PHE A 58 12.64 2.73 -0.89
C PHE A 58 13.72 2.82 0.18
N GLU A 59 14.75 3.64 -0.03
CA GLU A 59 15.86 3.85 0.89
C GLU A 59 15.39 4.40 2.24
N GLN A 60 14.48 5.37 2.20
CA GLN A 60 13.85 5.98 3.38
C GLN A 60 12.58 5.26 3.82
N GLN A 61 12.18 4.20 3.12
CA GLN A 61 11.04 3.35 3.48
C GLN A 61 9.74 4.14 3.68
N TRP A 62 9.38 5.00 2.71
CA TRP A 62 8.19 5.88 2.80
C TRP A 62 6.89 5.14 3.09
N TYR A 63 6.80 3.83 2.79
CA TYR A 63 5.66 2.97 3.07
C TYR A 63 5.49 2.55 4.54
N ARG A 64 6.38 2.95 5.46
CA ARG A 64 6.32 2.58 6.88
C ARG A 64 5.44 3.50 7.72
N ALA A 65 5.20 4.72 7.26
CA ALA A 65 4.45 5.76 7.94
C ALA A 65 3.59 6.51 6.90
N PRO A 66 2.58 7.29 7.33
CA PRO A 66 1.79 8.10 6.41
C PRO A 66 2.69 8.94 5.49
N LEU A 67 2.42 8.91 4.18
CA LEU A 67 3.28 9.47 3.14
C LEU A 67 3.60 10.96 3.37
N ARG A 68 2.66 11.69 3.97
CA ARG A 68 2.81 13.09 4.41
C ARG A 68 3.97 13.34 5.38
N GLU A 69 4.36 12.34 6.17
CA GLU A 69 5.45 12.46 7.14
C GLU A 69 6.82 12.42 6.46
N SER A 70 6.91 11.75 5.31
CA SER A 70 8.13 11.70 4.53
C SER A 70 8.38 12.97 3.70
N GLY A 71 7.39 13.86 3.56
CA GLY A 71 7.46 15.06 2.74
C GLY A 71 6.13 15.49 2.11
N PRO A 72 6.14 16.54 1.26
CA PRO A 72 4.93 17.09 0.66
C PRO A 72 4.25 16.08 -0.27
N THR A 73 2.93 16.04 -0.23
CA THR A 73 2.07 15.16 -1.04
C THR A 73 1.06 15.98 -1.84
N LEU A 74 0.61 15.41 -2.95
CA LEU A 74 -0.45 15.94 -3.80
C LEU A 74 -1.70 15.07 -3.65
N ASP A 75 -2.87 15.62 -3.98
CA ASP A 75 -4.09 14.83 -4.13
C ASP A 75 -4.24 14.42 -5.60
N MET A 76 -4.35 13.12 -5.85
CA MET A 76 -4.46 12.55 -7.18
C MET A 76 -5.73 11.70 -7.31
N PRO A 77 -6.57 11.91 -8.34
CA PRO A 77 -7.77 11.12 -8.54
C PRO A 77 -7.43 9.69 -8.99
N VAL A 78 -8.21 8.73 -8.50
CA VAL A 78 -8.17 7.33 -8.92
C VAL A 78 -9.61 6.89 -9.25
N PRO A 79 -9.88 6.37 -10.46
CA PRO A 79 -8.92 6.07 -11.53
C PRO A 79 -8.55 7.31 -12.37
N SER A 80 -7.25 7.55 -12.55
CA SER A 80 -6.70 8.55 -13.49
C SER A 80 -5.22 8.26 -13.74
N SER A 81 -4.69 8.68 -14.90
CA SER A 81 -3.24 8.86 -15.03
C SER A 81 -2.82 10.12 -14.26
N PHE A 82 -1.60 10.18 -13.74
CA PHE A 82 -1.11 11.39 -13.05
C PHE A 82 -0.55 12.45 -14.02
N ASN A 83 -0.19 12.04 -15.24
CA ASN A 83 0.62 12.83 -16.17
C ASN A 83 -0.03 14.18 -16.55
N ASP A 84 -1.36 14.21 -16.64
CA ASP A 84 -2.12 15.36 -17.16
C ASP A 84 -3.10 15.95 -16.12
N VAL A 85 -3.03 15.52 -14.85
CA VAL A 85 -3.90 16.04 -13.78
C VAL A 85 -3.38 17.39 -13.27
N GLY A 86 -2.08 17.48 -13.04
CA GLY A 86 -1.42 18.69 -12.55
C GLY A 86 -0.91 19.58 -13.67
N GLN A 87 -0.38 20.75 -13.29
CA GLN A 87 0.31 21.68 -14.21
C GLN A 87 1.84 21.57 -14.12
N ASP A 88 2.38 20.64 -13.32
CA ASP A 88 3.84 20.43 -13.18
C ASP A 88 4.38 19.67 -14.39
N GLY A 89 5.13 20.36 -15.25
CA GLY A 89 5.76 19.76 -16.43
C GLY A 89 6.74 18.62 -16.09
N ARG A 90 7.31 18.59 -14.88
CA ARG A 90 8.18 17.50 -14.44
C ARG A 90 7.41 16.21 -14.23
N LEU A 91 6.16 16.27 -13.77
CA LEU A 91 5.30 15.10 -13.57
C LEU A 91 4.85 14.50 -14.92
N ARG A 92 4.54 15.36 -15.89
CA ARG A 92 4.07 14.91 -17.21
C ARG A 92 5.07 14.00 -17.93
N GLY A 93 6.36 14.31 -17.83
CA GLY A 93 7.46 13.52 -18.39
C GLY A 93 8.18 12.64 -17.37
N PHE A 94 7.61 12.42 -16.18
CA PHE A 94 8.30 11.71 -15.11
C PHE A 94 8.47 10.22 -15.41
N VAL A 95 9.68 9.73 -15.23
CA VAL A 95 10.03 8.31 -15.29
C VAL A 95 10.72 7.92 -13.99
N GLY A 96 10.09 7.01 -13.25
CA GLY A 96 10.55 6.56 -11.94
C GLY A 96 9.41 6.02 -11.11
N TRP A 97 9.61 5.98 -9.79
CA TRP A 97 8.62 5.49 -8.86
C TRP A 97 7.68 6.59 -8.39
N VAL A 98 6.39 6.27 -8.41
CA VAL A 98 5.34 7.10 -7.83
C VAL A 98 4.67 6.31 -6.72
N TRP A 99 4.29 7.04 -5.67
CA TRP A 99 3.69 6.51 -4.46
C TRP A 99 2.26 7.01 -4.38
N TYR A 100 1.34 6.09 -4.16
CA TYR A 100 -0.08 6.36 -3.91
C TYR A 100 -0.44 5.81 -2.54
N GLU A 101 -1.11 6.63 -1.72
CA GLU A 101 -1.58 6.26 -0.39
C GLU A 101 -3.06 6.60 -0.25
N ARG A 102 -3.81 5.67 0.34
CA ARG A 102 -5.21 5.86 0.70
C ARG A 102 -5.53 5.15 2.00
N GLU A 103 -6.00 5.92 2.97
CA GLU A 103 -6.62 5.39 4.18
C GLU A 103 -8.11 5.09 3.89
N ALA A 104 -8.58 3.92 4.31
CA ALA A 104 -9.96 3.52 4.11
C ALA A 104 -10.51 2.80 5.35
N VAL A 105 -11.65 3.27 5.85
CA VAL A 105 -12.36 2.61 6.95
C VAL A 105 -13.15 1.43 6.38
N LEU A 106 -12.82 0.23 6.87
CA LEU A 106 -13.52 -1.00 6.52
C LEU A 106 -14.70 -1.23 7.48
N PRO A 107 -15.82 -1.81 7.01
CA PRO A 107 -16.87 -2.26 7.91
C PRO A 107 -16.31 -3.23 8.94
N GLN A 108 -16.68 -3.05 10.22
CA GLN A 108 -16.17 -3.85 11.33
C GLN A 108 -16.39 -5.36 11.14
N ARG A 109 -17.49 -5.75 10.49
CA ARG A 109 -17.77 -7.15 10.11
C ARG A 109 -16.68 -7.78 9.25
N TRP A 110 -15.99 -7.02 8.40
CA TRP A 110 -14.93 -7.56 7.53
C TRP A 110 -13.66 -7.92 8.30
N THR A 111 -13.45 -7.33 9.48
CA THR A 111 -12.25 -7.57 10.30
C THR A 111 -12.52 -8.48 11.49
N GLN A 112 -13.76 -8.54 11.98
CA GLN A 112 -14.14 -9.38 13.12
C GLN A 112 -14.54 -10.80 12.73
N ASP A 113 -15.19 -10.99 11.58
CA ASP A 113 -15.62 -12.31 11.16
C ASP A 113 -14.46 -13.08 10.51
N THR A 114 -14.02 -14.16 11.16
CA THR A 114 -12.95 -15.04 10.67
C THR A 114 -13.34 -15.83 9.42
N HIS A 115 -14.63 -15.94 9.11
CA HIS A 115 -15.12 -16.60 7.90
C HIS A 115 -15.15 -15.66 6.68
N THR A 116 -15.00 -14.34 6.89
CA THR A 116 -15.00 -13.37 5.81
C THR A 116 -13.60 -13.21 5.21
N ARG A 117 -13.47 -13.51 3.91
CA ARG A 117 -12.23 -13.31 3.17
C ARG A 117 -12.17 -11.90 2.56
N VAL A 118 -11.28 -11.07 3.08
CA VAL A 118 -11.00 -9.73 2.52
C VAL A 118 -9.97 -9.83 1.38
N VAL A 119 -10.29 -9.23 0.23
CA VAL A 119 -9.41 -9.23 -0.95
C VAL A 119 -9.29 -7.81 -1.50
N LEU A 120 -8.06 -7.32 -1.61
CA LEU A 120 -7.76 -6.09 -2.35
C LEU A 120 -7.57 -6.43 -3.84
N ARG A 121 -8.32 -5.77 -4.72
CA ARG A 121 -8.17 -5.89 -6.17
C ARG A 121 -7.74 -4.56 -6.77
N ILE A 122 -6.65 -4.58 -7.51
CA ILE A 122 -6.21 -3.47 -8.36
C ILE A 122 -6.60 -3.80 -9.79
N GLY A 123 -7.31 -2.89 -10.46
CA GLY A 123 -7.75 -3.08 -11.84
C GLY A 123 -6.57 -3.13 -12.80
N SER A 124 -5.70 -2.12 -12.72
CA SER A 124 -4.46 -2.01 -13.47
C SER A 124 -3.51 -1.05 -12.75
N ALA A 125 -2.20 -1.25 -12.94
CA ALA A 125 -1.16 -0.33 -12.49
C ALA A 125 0.04 -0.48 -13.44
N HIS A 126 0.64 0.64 -13.86
CA HIS A 126 1.69 0.67 -14.88
C HIS A 126 3.05 1.08 -14.30
N TYR A 127 4.19 0.48 -14.70
CA TYR A 127 4.39 -0.85 -15.33
C TYR A 127 4.69 -1.94 -14.29
N HIS A 128 5.07 -1.53 -13.08
CA HIS A 128 5.34 -2.40 -11.96
C HIS A 128 4.72 -1.77 -10.72
N ALA A 129 4.02 -2.57 -9.93
CA ALA A 129 3.33 -2.11 -8.73
C ALA A 129 3.71 -2.96 -7.54
N ILE A 130 4.03 -2.28 -6.44
CA ILE A 130 4.25 -2.88 -5.13
C ILE A 130 3.14 -2.36 -4.24
N VAL A 131 2.44 -3.28 -3.57
CA VAL A 131 1.30 -2.95 -2.71
C VAL A 131 1.69 -3.32 -1.29
N VAL A 132 1.71 -2.33 -0.41
CA VAL A 132 2.03 -2.51 1.00
C VAL A 132 0.79 -2.16 1.82
N PRO A 133 0.17 -3.12 2.54
CA PRO A 133 -0.87 -2.79 3.49
C PRO A 133 -0.25 -2.12 4.72
N GLN A 134 -0.75 -0.94 5.08
CA GLN A 134 -0.33 -0.24 6.29
C GLN A 134 -1.36 -0.50 7.40
N GLN A 135 -0.92 -1.09 8.52
CA GLN A 135 -1.75 -1.22 9.72
C GLN A 135 -1.65 0.08 10.52
N LEU A 136 -2.43 1.11 10.14
CA LEU A 136 -2.67 2.21 11.06
C LEU A 136 -3.72 1.79 12.09
N LEU A 137 -3.38 1.95 13.37
CA LEU A 137 -4.24 1.70 14.52
C LEU A 137 -5.64 2.28 14.30
N CYS A 138 -6.67 1.50 14.64
CA CYS A 138 -8.01 2.03 14.85
C CYS A 138 -7.94 3.16 15.90
N PRO A 139 -8.51 4.35 15.67
CA PRO A 139 -8.68 5.29 16.77
C PRO A 139 -9.58 4.64 17.82
N GLU A 140 -9.06 4.43 19.02
CA GLU A 140 -9.86 4.04 20.19
C GLU A 140 -10.81 5.20 20.49
N HIS A 141 -12.05 5.10 20.02
CA HIS A 141 -13.13 5.93 20.54
C HIS A 141 -13.55 5.35 21.90
N THR A 142 -12.96 5.89 22.97
CA THR A 142 -13.50 5.75 24.32
C THR A 142 -14.59 6.82 24.48
N LEU A 143 -15.82 6.40 24.77
CA LEU A 143 -16.92 7.27 25.21
C LEU A 143 -16.71 7.69 26.67
#